data_AF-A0A7C5IJC8-F1
#
_entry.id   AF-A0A7C5IJC8-F1
#
_cell.length_a   1.000
_cell.length_b   1.000
_cell.length_c   1.000
_cell.angle_alpha   90.00
_cell.angle_beta   90.00
_cell.angle_gamma   90.00
#
_symmetry.space_group_name_H-M   'P 1'
#
loop_
_entity.id
_entity.type
_entity.pdbx_description
1 polymer ?
#
loop_
_entity_poly.entity_id
_entity_poly.type
_entity_poly.pdbx_seq_one_letter_code
_entity_poly.pdbx_strand_id
1 'polypeptide(L)'
;NLGRVGIPIFAYNWMPLAGWVWGHWRAGNAGGGRGGAGLTSFDYDLVRDAPLTEDGEIPAEEIHRLHVEFLRAAVPVAEQYNVRLAVHPDDPPAPVLRGIGRTLISVPTYQRILDAVPSPMNGLEFCQGTVTEFADVGGARVPEVIRHFGRQGKIFFAHFRNVRGRFPRFDETFQDDGDTDQFEAIKAYLEVGFQGPIRPDHSPAIAGDYNGHVGMAFSVGYLRGLIQAAQRSLG
;
A
#
# COMPACT_ATOMS: atom_id res chain seq x y z
N ASN A 1 -7.40 16.01 18.79
CA ASN A 1 -6.95 16.72 17.57
C ASN A 1 -5.48 16.38 17.37
N LEU A 2 -5.13 15.69 16.28
CA LEU A 2 -3.80 15.10 16.04
C LEU A 2 -2.68 16.15 15.95
N GLY A 3 -2.92 17.25 15.22
CA GLY A 3 -1.94 18.33 15.08
C GLY A 3 -1.56 18.97 16.41
N ARG A 4 -2.53 19.16 17.33
CA ARG A 4 -2.26 19.72 18.67
C ARG A 4 -1.36 18.85 19.55
N VAL A 5 -1.31 17.54 19.30
CA VAL A 5 -0.46 16.59 20.04
C VAL A 5 0.79 16.19 19.25
N GLY A 6 1.08 16.90 18.14
CA GLY A 6 2.30 16.68 17.35
C GLY A 6 2.27 15.43 16.48
N ILE A 7 1.09 14.90 16.12
CA ILE A 7 0.94 13.78 15.18
C ILE A 7 0.65 14.37 13.79
N PRO A 8 1.64 14.39 12.86
CA PRO A 8 1.56 15.19 11.63
C PRO A 8 0.95 14.45 10.43
N ILE A 9 0.62 13.16 10.58
CA ILE A 9 0.09 12.31 9.50
C ILE A 9 -1.12 11.56 10.04
N PHE A 10 -2.20 11.58 9.27
CA PHE A 10 -3.36 10.72 9.45
C PHE A 10 -3.46 9.75 8.26
N ALA A 11 -3.02 8.54 8.50
CA ALA A 11 -3.14 7.38 7.64
C ALA A 11 -4.58 6.86 7.65
N TYR A 12 -5.19 6.66 6.48
CA TYR A 12 -6.53 6.09 6.36
C TYR A 12 -6.69 5.27 5.08
N ASN A 13 -7.71 4.42 5.04
CA ASN A 13 -8.12 3.71 3.82
C ASN A 13 -9.54 4.14 3.43
N TRP A 14 -9.88 3.96 2.15
CA TRP A 14 -11.22 4.24 1.63
C TRP A 14 -11.84 2.99 0.99
N MET A 15 -11.88 1.90 1.76
CA MET A 15 -12.49 0.62 1.38
C MET A 15 -13.78 0.37 2.18
N PRO A 16 -14.84 1.18 2.00
CA PRO A 16 -16.07 1.03 2.77
C PRO A 16 -16.73 -0.32 2.49
N LEU A 17 -17.38 -0.91 3.50
CA LEU A 17 -18.23 -2.11 3.44
C LEU A 17 -17.52 -3.44 3.11
N ALA A 18 -16.65 -3.47 2.11
CA ALA A 18 -15.84 -4.64 1.76
C ALA A 18 -14.53 -4.74 2.58
N GLY A 19 -14.08 -3.63 3.17
CA GLY A 19 -12.93 -3.58 4.08
C GLY A 19 -11.63 -4.12 3.47
N TRP A 20 -10.68 -4.48 4.33
CA TRP A 20 -9.49 -5.23 3.91
C TRP A 20 -9.87 -6.67 3.62
N VAL A 21 -9.47 -7.21 2.47
CA VAL A 21 -9.55 -8.64 2.23
C VAL A 21 -8.16 -9.21 2.44
N TRP A 22 -7.94 -9.75 3.64
CA TRP A 22 -6.78 -10.58 3.90
C TRP A 22 -6.88 -11.80 2.97
N GLY A 23 -5.86 -11.98 2.11
CA GLY A 23 -5.78 -13.13 1.22
C GLY A 23 -5.88 -14.47 1.98
N HIS A 24 -5.94 -15.56 1.23
CA HIS A 24 -5.90 -16.88 1.85
C HIS A 24 -4.45 -17.25 2.23
N TRP A 25 -4.30 -17.89 3.37
CA TRP A 25 -3.01 -18.35 3.86
C TRP A 25 -2.56 -19.62 3.13
N ARG A 26 -1.36 -19.60 2.54
CA ARG A 26 -0.69 -20.80 2.03
C ARG A 26 0.45 -21.21 2.96
N ALA A 27 0.26 -22.34 3.64
CA ALA A 27 1.27 -22.90 4.54
C ALA A 27 2.51 -23.40 3.78
N GLY A 28 3.66 -23.49 4.47
CA GLY A 28 4.95 -23.93 3.90
C GLY A 28 4.88 -25.21 3.04
N ASN A 29 4.10 -26.21 3.47
CA ASN A 29 3.95 -27.49 2.76
C ASN A 29 2.99 -27.44 1.55
N ALA A 30 2.34 -26.31 1.28
CA ALA A 30 1.38 -26.12 0.20
C ALA A 30 1.82 -25.03 -0.80
N GLY A 31 3.14 -24.92 -1.04
CA GLY A 31 3.72 -23.90 -1.92
C GLY A 31 4.02 -22.57 -1.22
N GLY A 32 4.38 -22.62 0.07
CA GLY A 32 4.81 -21.45 0.83
C GLY A 32 6.18 -20.90 0.39
N GLY A 33 6.68 -19.92 1.14
CA GLY A 33 7.93 -19.24 0.89
C GLY A 33 9.17 -20.05 1.26
N ARG A 34 10.33 -19.44 1.04
CA ARG A 34 11.64 -20.05 1.35
C ARG A 34 11.70 -20.59 2.77
N GLY A 35 12.40 -21.71 2.95
CA GLY A 35 12.57 -22.34 4.26
C GLY A 35 11.27 -22.84 4.91
N GLY A 36 10.19 -23.02 4.14
CA GLY A 36 8.90 -23.45 4.65
C GLY A 36 8.08 -22.34 5.30
N ALA A 37 8.44 -21.07 5.08
CA ALA A 37 7.64 -19.94 5.54
C ALA A 37 6.24 -19.98 4.92
N GLY A 38 5.21 -19.59 5.67
CA GLY A 38 3.88 -19.44 5.08
C GLY A 38 3.69 -18.05 4.47
N LEU A 39 2.92 -17.98 3.39
CA LEU A 39 2.65 -16.74 2.64
C LEU A 39 1.16 -16.40 2.70
N THR A 40 0.87 -15.11 2.71
CA THR A 40 -0.47 -14.60 2.39
C THR A 40 -0.60 -14.49 0.88
N SER A 41 -1.67 -15.03 0.33
CA SER A 41 -1.86 -15.12 -1.12
C SER A 41 -3.24 -14.63 -1.52
N PHE A 42 -3.34 -13.95 -2.66
CA PHE A 42 -4.61 -13.54 -3.22
C PHE A 42 -4.84 -14.21 -4.57
N ASP A 43 -6.05 -14.71 -4.78
CA ASP A 43 -6.55 -15.16 -6.08
C ASP A 43 -7.99 -14.67 -6.24
N TYR A 44 -8.19 -13.74 -7.17
CA TYR A 44 -9.49 -13.12 -7.42
C TYR A 44 -10.55 -14.17 -7.79
N ASP A 45 -10.17 -15.26 -8.45
CA ASP A 45 -11.12 -16.29 -8.88
C ASP A 45 -11.78 -17.00 -7.70
N LEU A 46 -11.12 -17.06 -6.54
CA LEU A 46 -11.65 -17.67 -5.34
C LEU A 46 -12.70 -16.81 -4.63
N VAL A 47 -12.72 -15.50 -4.91
CA VAL A 47 -13.59 -14.52 -4.22
C VAL A 47 -14.57 -13.83 -5.16
N ARG A 48 -14.45 -14.03 -6.47
CA ARG A 48 -15.27 -13.39 -7.50
C ARG A 48 -16.76 -13.59 -7.29
N ASP A 49 -17.15 -14.81 -6.91
CA ASP A 49 -18.54 -15.21 -6.74
C ASP A 49 -18.99 -15.16 -5.26
N ALA A 50 -18.23 -14.48 -4.40
CA ALA A 50 -18.61 -14.31 -3.00
C ALA A 50 -19.94 -13.53 -2.89
N PRO A 51 -20.80 -13.85 -1.91
CA PRO A 51 -22.04 -13.13 -1.71
C PRO A 51 -21.83 -11.63 -1.55
N LEU A 52 -22.79 -10.85 -2.05
CA LEU A 52 -22.79 -9.40 -1.89
C LEU A 52 -22.69 -8.99 -0.42
N THR A 53 -22.31 -7.74 -0.19
CA THR A 53 -22.54 -7.10 1.11
C THR A 53 -24.03 -6.87 1.35
N GLU A 54 -24.40 -6.50 2.57
CA GLU A 54 -25.80 -6.17 2.92
C GLU A 54 -26.34 -4.97 2.13
N ASP A 55 -25.45 -4.11 1.64
CA ASP A 55 -25.76 -2.92 0.85
C ASP A 55 -25.92 -3.20 -0.67
N GLY A 56 -25.71 -4.45 -1.10
CA GLY A 56 -25.82 -4.84 -2.51
C GLY A 56 -24.66 -4.35 -3.36
N GLU A 57 -24.97 -3.80 -4.54
CA GLU A 57 -23.97 -3.32 -5.49
C GLU A 57 -23.81 -1.80 -5.41
N ILE A 58 -22.57 -1.34 -5.20
CA ILE A 58 -22.22 0.09 -5.21
C ILE A 58 -21.10 0.30 -6.23
N PRO A 59 -21.34 1.08 -7.30
CA PRO A 59 -20.35 1.27 -8.35
C PRO A 59 -19.16 2.12 -7.87
N ALA A 60 -17.99 1.88 -8.46
CA ALA A 60 -16.76 2.60 -8.10
C ALA A 60 -16.88 4.14 -8.23
N GLU A 61 -17.67 4.63 -9.18
CA GLU A 61 -17.92 6.07 -9.33
C GLU A 61 -18.64 6.69 -8.13
N GLU A 62 -19.56 5.94 -7.50
CA GLU A 62 -20.22 6.40 -6.29
C GLU A 62 -19.26 6.41 -5.10
N ILE A 63 -18.42 5.38 -4.97
CA ILE A 63 -17.35 5.33 -3.96
C ILE A 63 -16.38 6.50 -4.12
N HIS A 64 -16.01 6.83 -5.36
CA HIS A 64 -15.14 7.97 -5.66
C HIS A 64 -15.81 9.30 -5.30
N ARG A 65 -17.09 9.49 -5.67
CA ARG A 65 -17.86 10.70 -5.31
C ARG A 65 -17.87 10.91 -3.80
N LEU A 66 -18.18 9.86 -3.03
CA LEU A 66 -18.20 9.90 -1.57
C LEU A 66 -16.80 10.19 -0.98
N HIS A 67 -15.74 9.66 -1.58
CA HIS A 67 -14.36 9.95 -1.16
C HIS A 67 -14.02 11.42 -1.34
N VAL A 68 -14.38 12.00 -2.49
CA VAL A 68 -14.18 13.42 -2.78
C VAL A 68 -14.97 14.30 -1.82
N GLU A 69 -16.21 13.92 -1.48
CA GLU A 69 -17.02 14.64 -0.49
C GLU A 69 -16.39 14.64 0.90
N PHE A 70 -15.90 13.48 1.34
CA PHE A 70 -15.13 13.38 2.58
C PHE A 70 -13.89 14.28 2.55
N LEU A 71 -13.08 14.22 1.49
CA LEU A 71 -11.87 15.02 1.38
C LEU A 71 -12.17 16.52 1.36
N ARG A 72 -13.24 16.97 0.68
CA ARG A 72 -13.66 18.37 0.69
C ARG A 72 -14.02 18.89 2.08
N ALA A 73 -14.50 18.01 2.96
CA ALA A 73 -14.77 18.35 4.36
C ALA A 73 -13.52 18.23 5.24
N ALA A 74 -12.70 17.20 5.04
CA ALA A 74 -11.57 16.87 5.90
C ALA A 74 -10.32 17.72 5.62
N VAL A 75 -10.01 18.03 4.36
CA VAL A 75 -8.79 18.74 3.95
C VAL A 75 -8.68 20.14 4.58
N PRO A 76 -9.73 20.98 4.63
CA PRO A 76 -9.65 22.29 5.29
C PRO A 76 -9.29 22.17 6.79
N VAL A 77 -9.79 21.14 7.45
CA VAL A 77 -9.46 20.86 8.86
C VAL A 77 -8.02 20.38 8.97
N ALA A 78 -7.58 19.52 8.06
CA ALA A 78 -6.22 19.01 8.01
C ALA A 78 -5.20 20.16 7.82
N GLU A 79 -5.50 21.12 6.96
CA GLU A 79 -4.72 22.36 6.76
C GLU A 79 -4.66 23.22 8.02
N GLN A 80 -5.80 23.45 8.68
CA GLN A 80 -5.86 24.23 9.92
C GLN A 80 -4.94 23.67 11.03
N TYR A 81 -4.79 22.35 11.08
CA TYR A 81 -4.02 21.65 12.12
C TYR A 81 -2.69 21.09 11.64
N ASN A 82 -2.27 21.41 10.40
CA ASN A 82 -1.04 20.92 9.79
C ASN A 82 -0.91 19.38 9.86
N VAL A 83 -2.00 18.69 9.55
CA VAL A 83 -2.06 17.23 9.47
C VAL A 83 -2.12 16.82 8.01
N ARG A 84 -1.23 15.94 7.59
CA ARG A 84 -1.22 15.35 6.26
C ARG A 84 -2.13 14.13 6.21
N LEU A 85 -3.17 14.15 5.39
CA LEU A 85 -4.03 13.02 5.11
C LEU A 85 -3.34 12.11 4.09
N ALA A 86 -3.11 10.86 4.46
CA ALA A 86 -2.40 9.88 3.66
C ALA A 86 -3.33 8.70 3.38
N VAL A 87 -3.83 8.59 2.14
CA VAL A 87 -4.73 7.50 1.76
C VAL A 87 -3.95 6.27 1.31
N HIS A 88 -4.28 5.12 1.86
CA HIS A 88 -3.77 3.81 1.44
C HIS A 88 -4.50 3.34 0.17
N PRO A 89 -3.83 2.61 -0.74
CA PRO A 89 -4.49 1.95 -1.87
C PRO A 89 -5.61 1.01 -1.44
N ASP A 90 -6.46 0.61 -2.38
CA ASP A 90 -7.37 -0.49 -2.12
C ASP A 90 -6.59 -1.82 -2.20
N ASP A 91 -6.59 -2.59 -1.12
CA ASP A 91 -5.88 -3.87 -0.99
C ASP A 91 -6.89 -5.00 -0.72
N PRO A 92 -7.06 -5.96 -1.66
CA PRO A 92 -6.41 -6.08 -2.96
C PRO A 92 -6.92 -5.05 -3.99
N PRO A 93 -6.16 -4.70 -5.04
CA PRO A 93 -6.58 -3.71 -6.05
C PRO A 93 -7.56 -4.30 -7.08
N ALA A 94 -8.58 -5.00 -6.60
CA ALA A 94 -9.64 -5.60 -7.41
C ALA A 94 -10.68 -4.54 -7.81
N PRO A 95 -11.20 -4.52 -9.06
CA PRO A 95 -12.20 -3.53 -9.47
C PRO A 95 -13.51 -3.56 -8.65
N VAL A 96 -13.93 -4.75 -8.23
CA VAL A 96 -15.12 -4.98 -7.41
C VAL A 96 -14.82 -6.09 -6.40
N LEU A 97 -15.32 -5.95 -5.17
CA LEU A 97 -15.37 -7.04 -4.19
C LEU A 97 -16.75 -7.08 -3.56
N ARG A 98 -17.42 -8.25 -3.61
CA ARG A 98 -18.73 -8.47 -2.97
C ARG A 98 -19.77 -7.39 -3.33
N GLY A 99 -19.80 -6.96 -4.59
CA GLY A 99 -20.68 -5.90 -5.09
C GLY A 99 -20.17 -4.47 -4.92
N ILE A 100 -19.10 -4.26 -4.16
CA ILE A 100 -18.58 -2.91 -3.87
C ILE A 100 -17.41 -2.59 -4.80
N GLY A 101 -17.56 -1.53 -5.58
CA GLY A 101 -16.52 -0.99 -6.44
C GLY A 101 -15.34 -0.43 -5.65
N ARG A 102 -14.15 -0.55 -6.20
CA ARG A 102 -12.91 0.01 -5.65
C ARG A 102 -12.34 1.04 -6.60
N THR A 103 -11.66 2.03 -6.02
CA THR A 103 -11.23 3.21 -6.75
C THR A 103 -9.73 3.39 -6.73
N LEU A 104 -9.02 3.05 -5.66
CA LEU A 104 -7.59 3.33 -5.48
C LEU A 104 -6.73 2.14 -5.93
N ILE A 105 -6.89 1.71 -7.19
CA ILE A 105 -6.40 0.42 -7.72
C ILE A 105 -5.37 0.54 -8.86
N SER A 106 -4.98 1.76 -9.23
CA SER A 106 -4.07 2.04 -10.35
C SER A 106 -3.40 3.41 -10.23
N VAL A 107 -2.38 3.68 -11.06
CA VAL A 107 -1.73 5.00 -11.05
C VAL A 107 -2.69 6.13 -11.46
N PRO A 108 -3.52 5.99 -12.53
CA PRO A 108 -4.47 7.03 -12.91
C PRO A 108 -5.52 7.33 -11.84
N THR A 109 -5.96 6.30 -11.10
CA THR A 109 -6.99 6.49 -10.07
C THR A 109 -6.45 7.18 -8.82
N TYR A 110 -5.19 6.91 -8.46
CA TYR A 110 -4.45 7.72 -7.49
C TYR A 110 -4.35 9.18 -7.91
N GLN A 111 -3.96 9.44 -9.16
CA GLN A 111 -3.86 10.83 -9.63
C GLN A 111 -5.22 11.52 -9.58
N ARG A 112 -6.29 10.80 -9.97
CA ARG A 112 -7.67 11.30 -9.95
C ARG A 112 -8.10 11.79 -8.56
N ILE A 113 -7.80 11.07 -7.47
CA ILE A 113 -8.22 11.52 -6.13
C ILE A 113 -7.41 12.73 -5.62
N LEU A 114 -6.12 12.79 -5.96
CA LEU A 114 -5.26 13.93 -5.62
C LEU A 114 -5.70 15.19 -6.36
N ASP A 115 -6.06 15.07 -7.63
CA ASP A 115 -6.50 16.17 -8.48
C ASP A 115 -7.92 16.65 -8.11
N ALA A 116 -8.78 15.77 -7.60
CA ALA A 116 -10.15 16.12 -7.22
C ALA A 116 -10.22 17.08 -6.02
N VAL A 117 -9.24 17.02 -5.12
CA VAL A 117 -9.10 17.93 -3.96
C VAL A 117 -7.62 18.33 -3.79
N PRO A 118 -7.13 19.30 -4.57
CA PRO A 118 -5.72 19.67 -4.57
C PRO A 118 -5.37 20.42 -3.28
N SER A 119 -4.48 19.84 -2.48
CA SER A 119 -3.96 20.45 -1.25
C SER A 119 -2.59 19.86 -0.87
N PRO A 120 -1.68 20.62 -0.23
CA PRO A 120 -0.46 20.06 0.35
C PRO A 120 -0.73 19.09 1.50
N MET A 121 -1.95 19.05 2.05
CA MET A 121 -2.36 18.11 3.11
C MET A 121 -3.12 16.89 2.57
N ASN A 122 -3.34 16.78 1.25
CA ASN A 122 -3.94 15.61 0.62
C ASN A 122 -2.89 14.84 -0.19
N GLY A 123 -2.59 13.62 0.24
CA GLY A 123 -1.54 12.77 -0.32
C GLY A 123 -1.76 11.29 -0.01
N LEU A 124 -0.70 10.52 -0.19
CA LEU A 124 -0.72 9.07 -0.25
C LEU A 124 0.04 8.46 0.93
N GLU A 125 -0.58 7.43 1.50
CA GLU A 125 0.14 6.33 2.13
C GLU A 125 0.53 5.38 1.01
N PHE A 126 1.75 5.55 0.51
CA PHE A 126 2.25 4.79 -0.61
C PHE A 126 2.62 3.37 -0.16
N CYS A 127 1.66 2.46 -0.21
CA CYS A 127 1.94 1.04 -0.04
C CYS A 127 2.50 0.47 -1.33
N GLN A 128 3.83 0.36 -1.38
CA GLN A 128 4.49 -0.14 -2.59
C GLN A 128 4.14 -1.61 -2.90
N GLY A 129 3.77 -2.39 -1.87
CA GLY A 129 3.28 -3.75 -2.01
C GLY A 129 1.99 -3.78 -2.82
N THR A 130 0.97 -3.04 -2.38
CA THR A 130 -0.29 -2.94 -3.11
C THR A 130 -0.11 -2.27 -4.48
N VAL A 131 0.81 -1.30 -4.62
CA VAL A 131 1.15 -0.71 -5.91
C VAL A 131 1.83 -1.74 -6.84
N THR A 132 2.61 -2.68 -6.30
CA THR A 132 3.11 -3.84 -7.08
C THR A 132 1.94 -4.64 -7.63
N GLU A 133 0.89 -4.81 -6.83
CA GLU A 133 -0.31 -5.57 -7.17
C GLU A 133 -1.22 -4.88 -8.21
N PHE A 134 -1.02 -3.58 -8.48
CA PHE A 134 -1.77 -2.86 -9.51
C PHE A 134 -1.57 -3.50 -10.89
N ALA A 135 -2.66 -3.73 -11.61
CA ALA A 135 -2.64 -4.36 -12.92
C ALA A 135 -1.79 -3.59 -13.95
N ASP A 136 -1.72 -2.25 -13.83
CA ASP A 136 -0.97 -1.36 -14.72
C ASP A 136 0.50 -1.13 -14.30
N VAL A 137 0.94 -1.63 -13.14
CA VAL A 137 2.28 -1.35 -12.60
C VAL A 137 3.16 -2.60 -12.61
N GLY A 138 2.95 -3.55 -11.70
CA GLY A 138 3.89 -4.65 -11.45
C GLY A 138 5.19 -4.19 -10.79
N GLY A 139 5.98 -5.13 -10.23
CA GLY A 139 7.09 -4.79 -9.34
C GLY A 139 8.20 -3.94 -9.98
N ALA A 140 8.56 -4.23 -11.23
CA ALA A 140 9.63 -3.51 -11.94
C ALA A 140 9.37 -2.00 -12.10
N ARG A 141 8.10 -1.55 -12.07
CA ARG A 141 7.72 -0.15 -12.29
C ARG A 141 7.49 0.63 -11.00
N VAL A 142 7.51 -0.01 -9.84
CA VAL A 142 7.31 0.65 -8.55
C VAL A 142 8.26 1.85 -8.33
N PRO A 143 9.57 1.77 -8.63
CA PRO A 143 10.47 2.92 -8.53
C PRO A 143 10.07 4.10 -9.42
N GLU A 144 9.45 3.86 -10.58
CA GLU A 144 8.92 4.93 -11.45
C GLU A 144 7.74 5.63 -10.79
N VAL A 145 6.83 4.86 -10.19
CA VAL A 145 5.63 5.38 -9.53
C VAL A 145 6.00 6.16 -8.26
N ILE A 146 7.01 5.69 -7.51
CA ILE A 146 7.60 6.45 -6.39
C ILE A 146 8.10 7.82 -6.88
N ARG A 147 8.85 7.85 -7.99
CA ARG A 147 9.33 9.11 -8.58
C ARG A 147 8.18 10.02 -9.00
N HIS A 148 7.15 9.46 -9.62
CA HIS A 148 5.98 10.20 -10.11
C HIS A 148 5.25 10.95 -8.99
N PHE A 149 4.86 10.28 -7.91
CA PHE A 149 4.14 10.92 -6.81
C PHE A 149 5.06 11.63 -5.82
N GLY A 150 6.29 11.13 -5.66
CA GLY A 150 7.31 11.74 -4.81
C GLY A 150 7.73 13.13 -5.28
N ARG A 151 7.97 13.31 -6.59
CA ARG A 151 8.28 14.64 -7.17
C ARG A 151 7.16 15.66 -7.03
N GLN A 152 5.91 15.19 -6.90
CA GLN A 152 4.75 16.03 -6.60
C GLN A 152 4.63 16.36 -5.10
N GLY A 153 5.49 15.81 -4.25
CA GLY A 153 5.40 15.93 -2.80
C GLY A 153 4.18 15.23 -2.22
N LYS A 154 3.66 14.17 -2.86
CA LYS A 154 2.40 13.53 -2.49
C LYS A 154 2.54 12.25 -1.68
N ILE A 155 3.76 11.73 -1.49
CA ILE A 155 3.99 10.58 -0.62
C ILE A 155 4.24 11.10 0.80
N PHE A 156 3.38 10.71 1.75
CA PHE A 156 3.48 11.15 3.15
C PHE A 156 3.91 10.05 4.11
N PHE A 157 3.56 8.81 3.79
CA PHE A 157 3.91 7.60 4.52
C PHE A 157 4.14 6.49 3.50
N ALA A 158 5.10 5.59 3.72
CA ALA A 158 5.33 4.47 2.82
C ALA A 158 5.24 3.13 3.58
N HIS A 159 4.49 2.18 3.01
CA HIS A 159 4.65 0.77 3.34
C HIS A 159 5.63 0.13 2.38
N PHE A 160 6.55 -0.62 2.95
CA PHE A 160 7.69 -1.21 2.30
C PHE A 160 7.61 -2.71 2.47
N ARG A 161 6.66 -3.35 1.77
CA ARG A 161 6.57 -4.81 1.61
C ARG A 161 6.89 -5.20 0.18
N ASN A 162 7.12 -6.49 -0.06
CA ASN A 162 7.34 -7.05 -1.39
C ASN A 162 6.32 -8.14 -1.71
N VAL A 163 6.03 -8.26 -3.00
CA VAL A 163 4.98 -9.12 -3.53
C VAL A 163 5.50 -9.76 -4.81
N ARG A 164 5.14 -11.03 -5.03
CA ARG A 164 5.30 -11.72 -6.31
C ARG A 164 3.96 -11.78 -7.02
N GLY A 165 3.93 -11.35 -8.29
CA GLY A 165 2.72 -11.26 -9.07
C GLY A 165 1.97 -9.93 -8.87
N ARG A 166 0.76 -9.87 -9.43
CA ARG A 166 -0.14 -8.72 -9.38
C ARG A 166 -1.57 -9.16 -9.64
N PHE A 167 -2.55 -8.27 -9.47
CA PHE A 167 -3.95 -8.59 -9.78
C PHE A 167 -4.07 -9.27 -11.16
N PRO A 168 -4.76 -10.43 -11.27
CA PRO A 168 -5.68 -11.02 -10.28
C PRO A 168 -5.06 -12.00 -9.26
N ARG A 169 -3.76 -12.31 -9.32
CA ARG A 169 -3.12 -13.31 -8.42
C ARG A 169 -1.73 -12.90 -7.96
N PHE A 170 -1.50 -12.93 -6.65
CA PHE A 170 -0.23 -12.51 -6.07
C PHE A 170 0.05 -13.16 -4.71
N ASP A 171 1.33 -13.11 -4.32
CA ASP A 171 1.86 -13.64 -3.07
C ASP A 171 2.64 -12.56 -2.31
N GLU A 172 2.30 -12.36 -1.03
CA GLU A 172 3.11 -11.55 -0.13
C GLU A 172 4.35 -12.34 0.28
N THR A 173 5.53 -11.84 -0.09
CA THR A 173 6.80 -12.54 0.12
C THR A 173 7.70 -11.81 1.11
N PHE A 174 8.88 -12.37 1.37
CA PHE A 174 9.90 -11.63 2.11
C PHE A 174 10.32 -10.39 1.32
N GLN A 175 10.82 -9.39 2.03
CA GLN A 175 11.25 -8.11 1.44
C GLN A 175 12.22 -8.32 0.26
N ASP A 176 13.08 -9.32 0.34
CA ASP A 176 14.11 -9.66 -0.64
C ASP A 176 13.70 -10.74 -1.66
N ASP A 177 12.43 -11.16 -1.69
CA ASP A 177 11.94 -12.29 -2.50
C ASP A 177 10.65 -11.96 -3.28
N GLY A 178 10.47 -10.72 -3.71
CA GLY A 178 9.34 -10.29 -4.55
C GLY A 178 9.79 -9.56 -5.82
N ASP A 179 8.81 -9.12 -6.60
CA ASP A 179 9.03 -8.59 -7.96
C ASP A 179 9.57 -7.16 -7.97
N THR A 180 9.46 -6.42 -6.86
CA THR A 180 10.02 -5.07 -6.75
C THR A 180 11.49 -5.15 -6.35
N ASP A 181 12.36 -4.49 -7.12
CA ASP A 181 13.73 -4.21 -6.69
C ASP A 181 13.70 -3.17 -5.56
N GLN A 182 13.84 -3.68 -4.35
CA GLN A 182 13.76 -2.88 -3.13
C GLN A 182 14.91 -1.87 -2.99
N PHE A 183 16.08 -2.16 -3.56
CA PHE A 183 17.20 -1.23 -3.55
C PHE A 183 16.89 -0.02 -4.44
N GLU A 184 16.37 -0.26 -5.65
CA GLU A 184 15.95 0.82 -6.55
C GLU A 184 14.72 1.57 -6.02
N ALA A 185 13.81 0.92 -5.29
CA ALA A 185 12.71 1.59 -4.60
C ALA A 185 13.21 2.57 -3.53
N ILE A 186 14.15 2.15 -2.66
CA ILE A 186 14.76 3.05 -1.65
C ILE A 186 15.52 4.20 -2.31
N LYS A 187 16.28 3.94 -3.38
CA LYS A 187 16.92 5.02 -4.15
C LYS A 187 15.89 6.00 -4.69
N ALA A 188 14.78 5.52 -5.25
CA ALA A 188 13.72 6.39 -5.75
C ALA A 188 13.13 7.28 -4.63
N TYR A 189 12.91 6.76 -3.42
CA TYR A 189 12.48 7.57 -2.27
C TYR A 189 13.51 8.63 -1.86
N LEU A 190 14.80 8.29 -1.85
CA LEU A 190 15.87 9.24 -1.54
C LEU A 190 16.00 10.33 -2.62
N GLU A 191 15.93 9.96 -3.90
CA GLU A 191 16.01 10.88 -5.04
C GLU A 191 14.91 11.95 -5.04
N VAL A 192 13.69 11.58 -4.60
CA VAL A 192 12.57 12.54 -4.47
C VAL A 192 12.59 13.30 -3.15
N GLY A 193 13.60 13.08 -2.30
CA GLY A 193 13.73 13.76 -1.02
C GLY A 193 12.66 13.36 0.00
N PHE A 194 12.10 12.15 -0.08
CA PHE A 194 11.11 11.70 0.89
C PHE A 194 11.72 11.59 2.30
N GLN A 195 11.14 12.29 3.26
CA GLN A 195 11.56 12.32 4.68
C GLN A 195 10.48 11.76 5.63
N GLY A 196 9.43 11.16 5.08
CA GLY A 196 8.34 10.59 5.87
C GLY A 196 8.70 9.22 6.46
N PRO A 197 7.85 8.68 7.34
CA PRO A 197 8.02 7.34 7.88
C PRO A 197 7.99 6.27 6.76
N ILE A 198 8.77 5.21 6.94
CA ILE A 198 8.72 3.99 6.14
C ILE A 198 8.50 2.82 7.10
N ARG A 199 7.49 1.99 6.83
CA ARG A 199 7.14 0.80 7.63
C ARG A 199 7.33 -0.46 6.78
N PRO A 200 8.04 -1.51 7.23
CA PRO A 200 8.19 -2.76 6.48
C PRO A 200 6.88 -3.53 6.23
N ASP A 201 5.82 -3.16 6.94
CA ASP A 201 4.46 -3.65 6.78
C ASP A 201 4.29 -5.14 7.07
N HIS A 202 4.13 -5.98 6.05
CA HIS A 202 3.89 -7.42 6.23
C HIS A 202 5.19 -8.23 6.17
N SER A 203 5.19 -9.41 6.78
CA SER A 203 6.30 -10.35 6.71
C SER A 203 5.77 -11.77 6.75
N PRO A 204 6.24 -12.68 5.87
CA PRO A 204 5.87 -14.09 5.91
C PRO A 204 6.08 -14.71 7.29
N ALA A 205 5.22 -15.67 7.66
CA ALA A 205 5.38 -16.37 8.94
C ALA A 205 6.51 -17.39 8.85
N ILE A 206 7.47 -17.27 9.77
CA ILE A 206 8.61 -18.18 9.88
C ILE A 206 8.26 -19.29 10.88
N ALA A 207 8.66 -20.53 10.59
CA ALA A 207 8.45 -21.64 11.50
C ALA A 207 9.12 -21.37 12.87
N GLY A 208 8.34 -21.49 13.95
CA GLY A 208 8.80 -21.21 15.31
C GLY A 208 8.80 -19.72 15.70
N ASP A 209 8.40 -18.82 14.81
CA ASP A 209 8.23 -17.39 15.12
C ASP A 209 6.91 -17.15 15.84
N TYR A 210 6.98 -16.77 17.11
CA TYR A 210 5.82 -16.42 17.91
C TYR A 210 5.46 -14.95 17.68
N ASN A 211 4.23 -14.68 17.26
CA ASN A 211 3.71 -13.33 16.95
C ASN A 211 4.42 -12.58 15.79
N GLY A 212 5.21 -13.26 14.96
CA GLY A 212 5.81 -12.66 13.75
C GLY A 212 6.98 -11.71 14.02
N HIS A 213 7.57 -11.77 15.22
CA HIS A 213 8.66 -10.86 15.62
C HIS A 213 9.95 -11.13 14.84
N VAL A 214 10.27 -12.38 14.52
CA VAL A 214 11.48 -12.73 13.77
C VAL A 214 11.36 -12.25 12.32
N GLY A 215 10.22 -12.48 11.67
CA GLY A 215 9.94 -11.97 10.32
C GLY A 215 10.02 -10.45 10.26
N MET A 216 9.42 -9.76 11.24
CA MET A 216 9.47 -8.30 11.32
C MET A 216 10.89 -7.78 11.57
N ALA A 217 11.67 -8.42 12.44
CA ALA A 217 13.06 -8.04 12.72
C ALA A 217 13.94 -8.16 11.47
N PHE A 218 13.77 -9.24 10.70
CA PHE A 218 14.42 -9.39 9.40
C PHE A 218 14.06 -8.23 8.46
N SER A 219 12.77 -7.92 8.31
CA SER A 219 12.28 -6.87 7.41
C SER A 219 12.78 -5.47 7.79
N VAL A 220 12.78 -5.14 9.09
CA VAL A 220 13.36 -3.87 9.59
C VAL A 220 14.87 -3.83 9.33
N GLY A 221 15.59 -4.92 9.60
CA GLY A 221 17.03 -5.00 9.36
C GLY A 221 17.39 -4.82 7.88
N TYR A 222 16.65 -5.49 6.99
CA TYR A 222 16.80 -5.40 5.55
C TYR A 222 16.55 -3.97 5.05
N LEU A 223 15.43 -3.35 5.44
CA LEU A 223 15.12 -1.95 5.12
C LEU A 223 16.24 -1.00 5.56
N ARG A 224 16.71 -1.11 6.81
CA ARG A 224 17.82 -0.28 7.33
C ARG A 224 19.11 -0.49 6.54
N GLY A 225 19.42 -1.73 6.16
CA GLY A 225 20.57 -2.06 5.34
C GLY A 225 20.50 -1.42 3.95
N LEU A 226 19.34 -1.51 3.29
CA LEU A 226 19.11 -0.87 1.99
C LEU A 226 19.22 0.64 2.06
N ILE A 227 18.65 1.29 3.07
CA ILE A 227 18.78 2.74 3.26
C ILE A 227 20.24 3.14 3.36
N GLN A 228 21.04 2.45 4.18
CA GLN A 228 22.47 2.74 4.32
C GLN A 228 23.25 2.51 3.03
N ALA A 229 22.95 1.42 2.31
CA ALA A 229 23.58 1.10 1.04
C ALA A 229 23.24 2.15 -0.03
N ALA A 230 21.96 2.52 -0.15
CA ALA A 230 21.48 3.49 -1.12
C ALA A 230 22.05 4.88 -0.87
N GLN A 231 22.10 5.32 0.40
CA GLN A 231 22.76 6.59 0.78
C GLN A 231 24.21 6.63 0.30
N ARG A 232 25.01 5.59 0.61
CA ARG A 232 26.41 5.50 0.14
C ARG A 232 26.54 5.47 -1.39
N SER A 233 25.56 4.88 -2.08
CA SER A 233 25.56 4.80 -3.54
C SER A 233 25.31 6.16 -4.22
N LEU A 234 24.62 7.08 -3.53
CA LEU A 234 24.22 8.38 -4.07
C LEU A 234 25.24 9.51 -3.77
N GLY A 235 26.24 9.25 -2.91
CA GLY A 235 27.30 10.19 -2.53
C GLY A 235 27.12 10.71 -1.11
#